data_AF-A0A0F9LHZ5-F1
#
_entry.id   AF-A0A0F9LHZ5-F1
#
_cell.length_a   1.000
_cell.length_b   1.000
_cell.length_c   1.000
_cell.angle_alpha   90.00
_cell.angle_beta   90.00
_cell.angle_gamma   90.00
#
_symmetry.space_group_name_H-M   'P 1'
#
loop_
_entity.id
_entity.type
_entity.pdbx_description
1 polymer ?
#
loop_
_entity_poly.entity_id
_entity_poly.type
_entity_poly.pdbx_seq_one_letter_code
_entity_poly.pdbx_strand_id
1 'polypeptide(L)'
;MSKSKYFNQTTRVSKISRAKIKGVVKFAKADYEPYFNWIPAGSQKKYRDNCNKIRYELQCENDPESKRSVYQHCNKLDCENCFITTSSLKARRINERLMEFRRISYANKISIDKILHFSILFRKGKELIKTHADFSKFKRNTLYPMLKDIGVIGGVMFLHIWSNICTVCGEKEYFCRCNEEERVFEKKINIHVHVLGFGYLMDKDEFKEKYENYQYWNHLPRRSNAYYTLFYVFTKIALWKGTEKIRNSYNYFGFLHPSRFKIMEKSKTKLMDNCPECDTPRYIDKIENKKMDHKVYWETKVQHRKYKIVSIDILRNLIKELYKGREKKILRG
;
A
#
# COMPACT_ATOMS: atom_id res chain seq x y z
N MET A 1 -27.99 -24.99 14.61
CA MET A 1 -27.02 -24.64 13.54
C MET A 1 -27.54 -23.43 12.78
N SER A 2 -27.10 -22.23 13.14
CA SER A 2 -27.52 -20.97 12.51
C SER A 2 -26.58 -20.65 11.35
N LYS A 3 -27.10 -20.71 10.12
CA LYS A 3 -26.40 -20.26 8.90
C LYS A 3 -26.18 -18.75 9.02
N SER A 4 -24.97 -18.34 9.41
CA SER A 4 -24.57 -16.94 9.41
C SER A 4 -24.74 -16.37 8.00
N LYS A 5 -25.69 -15.46 7.82
CA LYS A 5 -25.78 -14.57 6.65
C LYS A 5 -24.44 -13.84 6.53
N TYR A 6 -23.58 -14.28 5.62
CA TYR A 6 -22.37 -13.56 5.25
C TYR A 6 -22.80 -12.28 4.54
N PHE A 7 -23.01 -11.21 5.31
CA PHE A 7 -23.04 -9.87 4.75
C PHE A 7 -21.66 -9.61 4.15
N ASN A 8 -21.59 -9.72 2.83
CA ASN A 8 -20.71 -8.89 2.02
C ASN A 8 -21.01 -7.43 2.38
N GLN A 9 -20.42 -6.92 3.46
CA GLN A 9 -20.16 -5.50 3.53
C GLN A 9 -19.23 -5.23 2.36
N THR A 10 -19.79 -4.82 1.22
CA THR A 10 -19.07 -4.05 0.22
C THR A 10 -18.35 -2.98 0.99
N THR A 11 -17.04 -3.15 1.18
CA THR A 11 -16.19 -2.16 1.81
C THR A 11 -16.40 -0.90 0.97
N ARG A 12 -17.27 0.03 1.42
CA ARG A 12 -17.48 1.30 0.73
C ARG A 12 -16.10 1.89 0.62
N VAL A 13 -15.57 1.91 -0.60
CA VAL A 13 -14.29 2.53 -0.90
C VAL A 13 -14.53 3.98 -0.58
N SER A 14 -14.11 4.43 0.60
CA SER A 14 -14.19 5.84 0.91
C SER A 14 -13.35 6.54 -0.16
N LYS A 15 -14.00 7.47 -0.89
CA LYS A 15 -13.39 8.14 -2.04
C LYS A 15 -12.19 8.93 -1.51
N ILE A 16 -11.01 8.73 -2.10
CA ILE A 16 -9.85 9.58 -1.81
C ILE A 16 -10.21 10.99 -2.32
N SER A 17 -10.07 12.01 -1.48
CA SER A 17 -10.41 13.38 -1.87
C SER A 17 -9.56 13.84 -3.06
N ARG A 18 -10.17 14.65 -3.96
CA ARG A 18 -9.46 15.23 -5.10
C ARG A 18 -8.24 16.05 -4.65
N ALA A 19 -8.34 16.78 -3.54
CA ALA A 19 -7.24 17.52 -2.95
C ALA A 19 -6.04 16.61 -2.60
N LYS A 20 -6.30 15.44 -1.99
CA LYS A 20 -5.25 14.47 -1.67
C LYS A 20 -4.60 13.88 -2.91
N ILE A 21 -5.39 13.62 -3.96
CA ILE A 21 -4.85 13.18 -5.26
C ILE A 21 -3.95 14.28 -5.86
N LYS A 22 -4.40 15.54 -5.88
CA LYS A 22 -3.59 16.67 -6.37
C LYS A 22 -2.25 16.78 -5.62
N GLY A 23 -2.25 16.70 -4.28
CA GLY A 23 -1.02 16.75 -3.48
C GLY A 23 -0.06 15.59 -3.78
N VAL A 24 -0.60 14.38 -3.96
CA VAL A 24 0.19 13.21 -4.38
C VAL A 24 0.81 13.42 -5.76
N VAL A 25 0.05 13.93 -6.73
CA VAL A 25 0.55 14.21 -8.09
C VAL A 25 1.64 15.27 -8.05
N LYS A 26 1.44 16.34 -7.26
CA LYS A 26 2.46 17.36 -7.03
C LYS A 26 3.76 16.73 -6.49
N PHE A 27 3.67 15.85 -5.49
CA PHE A 27 4.84 15.16 -4.95
C PHE A 27 5.57 14.25 -5.95
N ALA A 28 4.82 13.51 -6.78
CA ALA A 28 5.41 12.60 -7.76
C ALA A 28 6.18 13.35 -8.86
N LYS A 29 5.69 14.54 -9.22
CA LYS A 29 6.25 15.40 -10.29
C LYS A 29 7.24 16.45 -9.80
N ALA A 30 7.33 16.71 -8.50
CA ALA A 30 8.30 17.63 -7.93
C ALA A 30 9.74 17.14 -8.20
N ASP A 31 10.63 18.10 -8.42
CA ASP A 31 12.06 17.86 -8.52
C ASP A 31 12.57 17.14 -7.26
N TYR A 32 13.56 16.27 -7.45
CA TYR A 32 14.12 15.44 -6.40
C TYR A 32 15.62 15.35 -6.55
N GLU A 33 16.32 15.29 -5.42
CA GLU A 33 17.76 15.00 -5.39
C GLU A 33 18.01 13.63 -6.06
N PRO A 34 18.76 13.58 -7.18
CA PRO A 34 19.03 12.33 -7.88
C PRO A 34 19.76 11.32 -6.98
N TYR A 35 19.41 10.04 -7.07
CA TYR A 35 20.05 8.99 -6.28
C TYR A 35 20.22 7.67 -7.06
N PHE A 36 21.39 7.49 -7.66
CA PHE A 36 21.71 6.34 -8.51
C PHE A 36 20.56 6.05 -9.50
N ASN A 37 20.12 4.78 -9.62
CA ASN A 37 18.99 4.38 -10.45
C ASN A 37 17.67 4.29 -9.69
N TRP A 38 17.60 4.87 -8.49
CA TRP A 38 16.34 4.97 -7.77
C TRP A 38 15.52 6.12 -8.34
N ILE A 39 14.22 5.88 -8.49
CA ILE A 39 13.25 6.88 -8.94
C ILE A 39 12.00 6.86 -8.04
N PRO A 40 11.30 8.00 -7.86
CA PRO A 40 10.02 8.02 -7.18
C PRO A 40 8.92 7.40 -8.05
N ALA A 41 7.87 6.87 -7.41
CA ALA A 41 6.65 6.49 -8.13
C ALA A 41 6.04 7.69 -8.89
N GLY A 42 5.48 7.43 -10.07
CA GLY A 42 4.89 8.44 -10.94
C GLY A 42 5.87 9.39 -11.64
N SER A 43 7.18 9.14 -11.57
CA SER A 43 8.20 10.06 -12.12
C SER A 43 8.57 9.81 -13.59
N GLN A 44 8.18 8.68 -14.17
CA GLN A 44 8.51 8.38 -15.56
C GLN A 44 7.35 8.78 -16.47
N LYS A 45 7.73 9.29 -17.64
CA LYS A 45 6.79 9.55 -18.73
C LYS A 45 6.02 8.28 -19.10
N LYS A 46 4.88 8.50 -19.75
CA LYS A 46 4.02 7.45 -20.28
C LYS A 46 4.81 6.34 -21.02
N TYR A 47 4.63 5.09 -20.58
CA TYR A 47 5.29 3.88 -21.14
C TYR A 47 4.77 3.41 -22.51
N ARG A 48 3.54 3.77 -22.85
CA ARG A 48 2.83 3.28 -24.03
C ARG A 48 1.91 4.37 -24.51
N ASP A 49 1.84 4.60 -25.81
CA ASP A 49 1.01 5.66 -26.42
C ASP A 49 -0.48 5.56 -26.09
N ASN A 50 -0.96 4.39 -25.66
CA ASN A 50 -2.33 4.17 -25.23
C ASN A 50 -2.59 4.16 -23.70
N CYS A 51 -1.60 4.31 -22.79
CA CYS A 51 -1.94 4.50 -21.35
C CYS A 51 -2.76 5.78 -21.18
N ASN A 52 -3.82 5.66 -20.39
CA ASN A 52 -4.82 6.67 -20.09
C ASN A 52 -5.62 7.18 -21.31
N LYS A 53 -5.68 6.41 -22.41
CA LYS A 53 -6.65 6.64 -23.50
C LYS A 53 -7.97 5.90 -23.20
N ILE A 54 -9.08 6.46 -23.69
CA ILE A 54 -10.40 5.81 -23.62
C ILE A 54 -10.35 4.54 -24.47
N ARG A 55 -10.74 3.41 -23.88
CA ARG A 55 -10.85 2.13 -24.57
C ARG A 55 -12.30 1.78 -24.87
N TYR A 56 -13.18 2.03 -23.89
CA TYR A 56 -14.60 1.76 -24.01
C TYR A 56 -15.42 2.96 -23.55
N GLU A 57 -16.52 3.24 -24.21
CA GLU A 57 -17.60 4.10 -23.70
C GLU A 57 -18.77 3.22 -23.30
N LEU A 58 -19.19 3.33 -22.05
CA LEU A 58 -20.31 2.58 -21.49
C LEU A 58 -21.55 3.45 -21.46
N GLN A 59 -22.70 2.87 -21.82
CA GLN A 59 -23.99 3.54 -21.91
C GLN A 59 -25.07 2.71 -21.22
N CYS A 60 -25.99 3.37 -20.51
CA CYS A 60 -27.24 2.76 -20.06
C CYS A 60 -28.32 2.98 -21.11
N GLU A 61 -29.16 1.97 -21.32
CA GLU A 61 -30.32 2.03 -22.23
C GLU A 61 -31.39 2.99 -21.72
N ASN A 62 -31.63 2.99 -20.42
CA ASN A 62 -32.69 3.77 -19.77
C ASN A 62 -32.19 5.13 -19.26
N ASP A 63 -30.92 5.45 -19.44
CA ASP A 63 -30.31 6.71 -19.03
C ASP A 63 -29.19 7.11 -20.00
N PRO A 64 -29.52 7.90 -21.05
CA PRO A 64 -28.56 8.44 -22.03
C PRO A 64 -27.42 9.25 -21.42
N GLU A 65 -27.64 9.89 -20.27
CA GLU A 65 -26.66 10.75 -19.57
C GLU A 65 -25.66 9.94 -18.73
N SER A 66 -25.94 8.67 -18.47
CA SER A 66 -25.09 7.77 -17.67
C SER A 66 -23.74 7.40 -18.31
N LYS A 67 -23.30 8.10 -19.37
CA LYS A 67 -22.07 7.81 -20.14
C LYS A 67 -20.86 7.71 -19.23
N ARG A 68 -20.09 6.64 -19.42
CA ARG A 68 -18.87 6.41 -18.66
C ARG A 68 -17.73 5.89 -19.53
N SER A 69 -16.61 6.60 -19.51
CA SER A 69 -15.40 6.15 -20.19
C SER A 69 -14.60 5.15 -19.33
N VAL A 70 -14.17 4.05 -19.94
CA VAL A 70 -13.21 3.11 -19.38
C VAL A 70 -11.86 3.34 -20.03
N TYR A 71 -10.87 3.68 -19.20
CA TYR A 71 -9.52 4.00 -19.66
C TYR A 71 -8.62 2.76 -19.68
N GLN A 72 -7.75 2.69 -20.67
CA GLN A 72 -6.68 1.70 -20.72
C GLN A 72 -5.52 2.15 -19.82
N HIS A 73 -5.16 1.36 -18.82
CA HIS A 73 -4.02 1.66 -17.95
C HIS A 73 -2.87 0.66 -18.14
N CYS A 74 -1.62 1.13 -18.17
CA CYS A 74 -0.44 0.26 -18.18
C CYS A 74 -0.17 -0.40 -16.81
N ASN A 75 -0.83 0.07 -15.74
CA ASN A 75 -0.73 -0.43 -14.36
C ASN A 75 0.71 -0.45 -13.80
N LYS A 76 1.55 0.51 -14.23
CA LYS A 76 2.93 0.71 -13.78
C LYS A 76 2.99 1.81 -12.72
N LEU A 77 3.72 1.58 -11.62
CA LEU A 77 3.80 2.52 -10.48
C LEU A 77 4.60 3.78 -10.79
N ASP A 78 5.56 3.64 -11.68
CA ASP A 78 6.46 4.64 -12.22
C ASP A 78 5.81 5.51 -13.29
N CYS A 79 4.66 5.12 -13.85
CA CYS A 79 3.99 5.87 -14.90
C CYS A 79 3.22 7.08 -14.36
N GLU A 80 3.57 8.29 -14.80
CA GLU A 80 2.93 9.55 -14.40
C GLU A 80 1.40 9.58 -14.52
N ASN A 81 0.82 8.86 -15.49
CA ASN A 81 -0.63 8.87 -15.72
C ASN A 81 -1.35 7.76 -14.97
N CYS A 82 -0.66 6.62 -14.81
CA CYS A 82 -1.27 5.39 -14.33
C CYS A 82 -0.94 5.15 -12.82
N PHE A 83 -0.05 5.93 -12.18
CA PHE A 83 0.43 5.66 -10.81
C PHE A 83 -0.60 5.87 -9.70
N ILE A 84 -1.53 6.83 -9.78
CA ILE A 84 -2.60 7.02 -8.76
C ILE A 84 -3.46 5.76 -8.68
N THR A 85 -3.99 5.34 -9.83
CA THR A 85 -4.79 4.13 -9.96
C THR A 85 -3.99 2.90 -9.53
N THR A 86 -2.74 2.78 -9.98
CA THR A 86 -1.87 1.65 -9.60
C THR A 86 -1.58 1.61 -8.10
N SER A 87 -1.35 2.77 -7.47
CA SER A 87 -1.13 2.90 -6.02
C SER A 87 -2.37 2.49 -5.25
N SER A 88 -3.56 2.93 -5.66
CA SER A 88 -4.84 2.53 -5.06
C SER A 88 -5.07 1.02 -5.18
N LEU A 89 -4.89 0.44 -6.38
CA LEU A 89 -5.06 -0.99 -6.61
C LEU A 89 -4.11 -1.84 -5.74
N LYS A 90 -2.85 -1.44 -5.65
CA LYS A 90 -1.87 -2.11 -4.79
C LYS A 90 -2.23 -1.93 -3.31
N ALA A 91 -2.60 -0.73 -2.88
CA ALA A 91 -3.02 -0.47 -1.51
C ALA A 91 -4.20 -1.35 -1.09
N ARG A 92 -5.23 -1.50 -1.95
CA ARG A 92 -6.37 -2.42 -1.68
C ARG A 92 -5.91 -3.85 -1.49
N ARG A 93 -5.11 -4.36 -2.43
CA ARG A 93 -4.59 -5.73 -2.39
C ARG A 93 -3.79 -6.03 -1.13
N ILE A 94 -2.95 -5.09 -0.69
CA ILE A 94 -2.16 -5.25 0.53
C ILE A 94 -3.07 -5.14 1.77
N ASN A 95 -3.99 -4.17 1.78
CA ASN A 95 -4.94 -3.99 2.86
C ASN A 95 -5.81 -5.24 3.07
N GLU A 96 -6.36 -5.81 2.00
CA GLU A 96 -7.11 -7.07 2.02
C GLU A 96 -6.30 -8.18 2.68
N ARG A 97 -5.01 -8.33 2.31
CA ARG A 97 -4.14 -9.34 2.90
C ARG A 97 -3.90 -9.10 4.39
N LEU A 98 -3.70 -7.86 4.82
CA LEU A 98 -3.54 -7.51 6.24
C LEU A 98 -4.83 -7.82 7.02
N MET A 99 -5.98 -7.40 6.50
CA MET A 99 -7.29 -7.64 7.12
C MET A 99 -7.61 -9.13 7.22
N GLU A 100 -7.32 -9.88 6.16
CA GLU A 100 -7.57 -11.31 6.12
C GLU A 100 -6.67 -12.09 7.08
N PHE A 101 -5.40 -11.68 7.23
CA PHE A 101 -4.51 -12.26 8.23
C PHE A 101 -5.10 -12.10 9.64
N ARG A 102 -5.52 -10.87 9.99
CA ARG A 102 -6.16 -10.58 11.29
C ARG A 102 -7.43 -11.40 11.49
N ARG A 103 -8.29 -11.50 10.45
CA ARG A 103 -9.53 -12.28 10.48
C ARG A 103 -9.28 -13.76 10.77
N ILE A 104 -8.33 -14.37 10.05
CA ILE A 104 -7.97 -15.79 10.22
C ILE A 104 -7.37 -16.03 11.60
N SER A 105 -6.53 -15.12 12.10
CA SER A 105 -5.97 -15.23 13.45
C SER A 105 -7.05 -15.21 14.52
N TYR A 106 -8.02 -14.31 14.46
CA TYR A 106 -9.15 -14.30 15.40
C TYR A 106 -10.00 -15.57 15.31
N ALA A 107 -10.30 -16.05 14.10
CA ALA A 107 -11.01 -17.32 13.91
C ALA A 107 -10.29 -18.52 14.56
N ASN A 108 -8.97 -18.42 14.73
CA ASN A 108 -8.14 -19.44 15.38
C ASN A 108 -7.79 -19.12 16.84
N LYS A 109 -8.54 -18.19 17.46
CA LYS A 109 -8.36 -17.74 18.86
C LYS A 109 -6.96 -17.17 19.14
N ILE A 110 -6.33 -16.55 18.14
CA ILE A 110 -5.05 -15.85 18.28
C ILE A 110 -5.35 -14.35 18.36
N SER A 111 -5.10 -13.75 19.52
CA SER A 111 -5.33 -12.32 19.74
C SER A 111 -4.25 -11.49 19.05
N ILE A 112 -4.58 -10.96 17.87
CA ILE A 112 -3.73 -10.01 17.14
C ILE A 112 -4.40 -8.65 17.16
N ASP A 113 -3.66 -7.61 17.50
CA ASP A 113 -4.20 -6.24 17.56
C ASP A 113 -4.43 -5.62 16.16
N LYS A 114 -4.91 -4.37 16.13
CA LYS A 114 -4.99 -3.49 14.96
C LYS A 114 -3.63 -3.37 14.26
N ILE A 115 -3.66 -2.98 12.98
CA ILE A 115 -2.49 -2.86 12.12
C ILE A 115 -1.55 -1.79 12.66
N LEU A 116 -0.33 -2.20 12.99
CA LEU A 116 0.77 -1.34 13.36
C LEU A 116 1.32 -0.61 12.13
N HIS A 117 1.63 0.67 12.25
CA HIS A 117 2.39 1.44 11.25
C HIS A 117 3.52 2.18 11.93
N PHE A 118 4.73 1.99 11.44
CA PHE A 118 5.89 2.73 11.93
C PHE A 118 6.89 2.91 10.77
N SER A 119 7.85 3.80 10.95
CA SER A 119 8.94 3.98 10.00
C SER A 119 10.29 3.82 10.68
N ILE A 120 11.24 3.15 10.06
CA ILE A 120 12.64 3.08 10.50
C ILE A 120 13.48 3.97 9.60
N LEU A 121 14.19 4.93 10.18
CA LEU A 121 15.14 5.82 9.53
C LEU A 121 16.56 5.25 9.62
N PHE A 122 17.32 5.36 8.53
CA PHE A 122 18.69 4.89 8.43
C PHE A 122 19.66 6.08 8.34
N ARG A 123 20.39 6.38 9.41
CA ARG A 123 21.33 7.52 9.42
C ARG A 123 22.39 7.40 8.32
N LYS A 124 22.94 6.19 8.13
CA LYS A 124 23.90 5.85 7.06
C LYS A 124 23.23 5.24 5.82
N GLY A 125 21.96 5.54 5.57
CA GLY A 125 21.19 4.92 4.49
C GLY A 125 21.83 5.10 3.11
N LYS A 126 22.40 6.27 2.82
CA LYS A 126 23.05 6.59 1.53
C LYS A 126 24.22 5.66 1.21
N GLU A 127 24.97 5.24 2.23
CA GLU A 127 26.11 4.32 2.10
C GLU A 127 25.63 2.88 1.91
N LEU A 128 24.52 2.52 2.56
CA LEU A 128 24.00 1.16 2.63
C LEU A 128 23.13 0.73 1.43
N ILE A 129 22.48 1.66 0.73
CA ILE A 129 21.39 1.35 -0.23
C ILE A 129 21.63 1.99 -1.60
N LYS A 130 22.82 1.76 -2.19
CA LYS A 130 23.16 2.29 -3.52
C LYS A 130 22.44 1.58 -4.65
N THR A 131 22.19 0.28 -4.50
CA THR A 131 21.50 -0.56 -5.50
C THR A 131 20.32 -1.35 -4.93
N HIS A 132 19.52 -1.91 -5.82
CA HIS A 132 18.48 -2.87 -5.40
C HIS A 132 19.06 -4.14 -4.77
N ALA A 133 20.26 -4.58 -5.18
CA ALA A 133 20.93 -5.74 -4.60
C ALA A 133 21.35 -5.44 -3.15
N ASP A 134 21.90 -4.24 -2.90
CA ASP A 134 22.28 -3.79 -1.56
C ASP A 134 21.06 -3.77 -0.63
N PHE A 135 19.94 -3.19 -1.09
CA PHE A 135 18.70 -3.23 -0.32
C PHE A 135 18.23 -4.67 -0.04
N SER A 136 18.42 -5.58 -1.00
CA SER A 136 18.03 -6.98 -0.83
C SER A 136 18.89 -7.70 0.21
N LYS A 137 20.20 -7.43 0.23
CA LYS A 137 21.14 -7.94 1.25
C LYS A 137 20.84 -7.34 2.62
N PHE A 138 20.70 -6.01 2.69
CA PHE A 138 20.36 -5.28 3.92
C PHE A 138 19.05 -5.77 4.55
N LYS A 139 18.00 -6.00 3.73
CA LYS A 139 16.73 -6.54 4.21
C LYS A 139 16.90 -7.87 4.93
N ARG A 140 17.63 -8.81 4.31
CA ARG A 140 17.78 -10.17 4.82
C ARG A 140 18.65 -10.21 6.07
N ASN A 141 19.76 -9.49 6.04
CA ASN A 141 20.81 -9.61 7.06
C ASN A 141 20.59 -8.68 8.25
N THR A 142 19.87 -7.56 8.06
CA THR A 142 19.73 -6.53 9.10
C THR A 142 18.26 -6.25 9.40
N LEU A 143 17.48 -5.87 8.39
CA LEU A 143 16.12 -5.39 8.64
C LEU A 143 15.16 -6.48 9.13
N TYR A 144 15.18 -7.68 8.54
CA TYR A 144 14.29 -8.77 8.97
C TYR A 144 14.60 -9.24 10.41
N PRO A 145 15.86 -9.49 10.79
CA PRO A 145 16.22 -9.73 12.19
C PRO A 145 15.78 -8.60 13.11
N MET A 146 16.09 -7.34 12.76
CA MET A 146 15.69 -6.17 13.55
C MET A 146 14.17 -6.11 13.75
N LEU A 147 13.38 -6.32 12.71
CA LEU A 147 11.91 -6.32 12.81
C LEU A 147 11.38 -7.43 13.74
N LYS A 148 12.01 -8.60 13.71
CA LYS A 148 11.65 -9.70 14.61
C LYS A 148 11.99 -9.34 16.06
N ASP A 149 13.20 -8.83 16.30
CA ASP A 149 13.72 -8.47 17.61
C ASP A 149 12.87 -7.39 18.29
N ILE A 150 12.38 -6.41 17.52
CA ILE A 150 11.50 -5.36 18.08
C ILE A 150 10.05 -5.83 18.29
N GLY A 151 9.74 -7.09 18.00
CA GLY A 151 8.44 -7.70 18.28
C GLY A 151 7.45 -7.72 17.11
N VAL A 152 7.87 -7.43 15.88
CA VAL A 152 6.99 -7.50 14.70
C VAL A 152 6.92 -8.93 14.17
N ILE A 153 5.73 -9.51 14.18
CA ILE A 153 5.51 -10.91 13.78
C ILE A 153 5.36 -11.09 12.27
N GLY A 154 5.03 -10.01 11.56
CA GLY A 154 4.87 -10.03 10.12
C GLY A 154 4.17 -8.79 9.59
N GLY A 155 4.37 -8.52 8.32
CA GLY A 155 3.79 -7.36 7.67
C GLY A 155 4.28 -7.19 6.24
N VAL A 156 4.21 -5.95 5.79
CA VAL A 156 4.82 -5.46 4.57
C VAL A 156 5.68 -4.26 4.91
N MET A 157 6.83 -4.16 4.25
CA MET A 157 7.71 -3.01 4.34
C MET A 157 7.83 -2.31 2.99
N PHE A 158 8.13 -1.01 3.01
CA PHE A 158 8.24 -0.14 1.84
C PHE A 158 9.46 0.74 2.00
N LEU A 159 10.41 0.68 1.06
CA LEU A 159 11.54 1.61 1.07
C LEU A 159 11.11 2.94 0.46
N HIS A 160 11.37 4.01 1.20
CA HIS A 160 11.31 5.38 0.72
C HIS A 160 12.72 5.94 0.73
N ILE A 161 13.09 6.64 -0.35
CA ILE A 161 14.42 7.26 -0.47
C ILE A 161 14.36 8.76 -0.25
N TRP A 162 13.20 9.39 -0.50
CA TRP A 162 13.04 10.83 -0.38
C TRP A 162 12.04 11.21 0.69
N SER A 163 12.20 12.41 1.24
CA SER A 163 11.22 13.10 2.06
C SER A 163 11.07 14.54 1.61
N ASN A 164 9.90 15.13 1.83
CA ASN A 164 9.72 16.57 1.72
C ASN A 164 10.33 17.22 2.96
N ILE A 165 11.29 18.10 2.74
CA ILE A 165 12.00 18.87 3.76
C ILE A 165 11.74 20.34 3.48
N CYS A 166 11.35 21.08 4.52
CA CYS A 166 11.15 22.52 4.42
C CYS A 166 12.51 23.19 4.17
N THR A 167 12.60 24.03 3.16
CA THR A 167 13.84 24.76 2.86
C THR A 167 14.15 25.83 3.90
N VAL A 168 13.14 26.30 4.65
CA VAL A 168 13.28 27.33 5.68
C VAL A 168 13.76 26.74 7.01
N CYS A 169 13.04 25.75 7.56
CA CYS A 169 13.36 25.19 8.88
C CYS A 169 14.07 23.84 8.86
N GLY A 170 14.28 23.22 7.70
CA GLY A 170 14.89 21.89 7.59
C GLY A 170 14.02 20.74 8.12
N GLU A 171 12.82 21.02 8.60
CA GLU A 171 11.90 20.01 9.12
C GLU A 171 11.14 19.29 8.01
N LYS A 172 10.70 18.06 8.30
CA LYS A 172 9.83 17.32 7.36
C LYS A 172 8.49 18.03 7.20
N GLU A 173 7.84 17.86 6.05
CA GLU A 173 6.54 18.47 5.71
C GLU A 173 5.50 18.39 6.84
N TYR A 174 5.40 17.26 7.52
CA TYR A 174 4.41 17.02 8.57
C TYR A 174 4.85 17.52 9.96
N PHE A 175 6.06 18.04 10.11
CA PHE A 175 6.60 18.67 11.31
C PHE A 175 6.89 20.15 11.14
N CYS A 176 6.93 20.64 9.90
CA CYS A 176 7.15 22.04 9.60
C CYS A 176 6.07 22.91 10.27
N ARG A 177 6.54 23.94 11.00
CA ARG A 177 5.71 24.93 11.69
C ARG A 177 5.85 26.36 11.11
N CYS A 178 6.58 26.54 10.01
CA CYS A 178 6.73 27.85 9.35
C CYS A 178 5.36 28.42 8.91
N ASN A 179 5.29 29.67 8.49
CA ASN A 179 4.05 30.21 7.94
C ASN A 179 3.72 29.58 6.57
N GLU A 180 2.45 29.35 6.25
CA GLU A 180 2.06 28.66 5.00
C GLU A 180 2.58 29.37 3.74
N GLU A 181 2.61 30.70 3.77
CA GLU A 181 3.14 31.56 2.70
C GLU A 181 4.65 31.40 2.47
N GLU A 182 5.41 31.05 3.52
CA GLU A 182 6.86 30.89 3.50
C GLU A 182 7.30 29.44 3.26
N ARG A 183 6.39 28.48 3.42
CA ARG A 183 6.70 27.05 3.33
C ARG A 183 7.01 26.63 1.90
N VAL A 184 8.30 26.63 1.58
CA VAL A 184 8.83 25.95 0.41
C VAL A 184 9.37 24.58 0.83
N PHE A 185 8.98 23.54 0.11
CA PHE A 185 9.43 22.17 0.34
C PHE A 185 10.26 21.67 -0.83
N GLU A 186 11.41 21.10 -0.52
CA GLU A 186 12.24 20.38 -1.46
C GLU A 186 12.28 18.89 -1.11
N LYS A 187 12.54 18.06 -2.12
CA LYS A 187 12.57 16.61 -1.97
C LYS A 187 14.01 16.12 -1.88
N LYS A 188 14.48 15.94 -0.65
CA LYS A 188 15.84 15.52 -0.30
C LYS A 188 15.92 14.03 0.01
N ILE A 189 17.10 13.46 -0.17
CA ILE A 189 17.36 12.06 0.17
C ILE A 189 17.28 11.89 1.68
N ASN A 190 16.38 10.99 2.09
CA ASN A 190 16.11 10.60 3.45
C ASN A 190 15.65 9.14 3.45
N ILE A 191 16.59 8.21 3.55
CA ILE A 191 16.29 6.79 3.33
C ILE A 191 15.66 6.18 4.58
N HIS A 192 14.43 5.71 4.44
CA HIS A 192 13.67 5.11 5.52
C HIS A 192 12.75 4.01 5.00
N VAL A 193 12.33 3.12 5.89
CA VAL A 193 11.37 2.06 5.58
C VAL A 193 10.10 2.29 6.36
N HIS A 194 8.96 2.35 5.68
CA HIS A 194 7.66 2.20 6.33
C HIS A 194 7.33 0.72 6.50
N VAL A 195 6.78 0.37 7.65
CA VAL A 195 6.31 -0.99 7.96
C VAL A 195 4.84 -0.92 8.35
N LEU A 196 4.03 -1.74 7.70
CA LEU A 196 2.64 -2.00 8.10
C LEU A 196 2.46 -3.49 8.38
N GLY A 197 2.04 -3.84 9.60
CA GLY A 197 2.00 -5.23 10.03
C GLY A 197 1.35 -5.42 11.39
N PHE A 198 1.79 -6.47 12.08
CA PHE A 198 1.25 -6.88 13.37
C PHE A 198 2.37 -7.22 14.35
N GLY A 199 2.05 -7.12 15.63
CA GLY A 199 2.96 -7.42 16.73
C GLY A 199 3.09 -6.22 17.67
N TYR A 200 4.29 -6.10 18.22
CA TYR A 200 4.66 -5.04 19.14
C TYR A 200 5.85 -4.24 18.63
N LEU A 201 6.07 -3.12 19.30
CA LEU A 201 7.31 -2.38 19.21
C LEU A 201 7.96 -2.43 20.58
N MET A 202 9.23 -2.82 20.58
CA MET A 202 10.20 -2.53 21.63
C MET A 202 10.13 -1.05 22.01
N ASP A 203 10.47 -0.72 23.26
CA ASP A 203 10.52 0.67 23.68
C ASP A 203 11.50 1.48 22.82
N LYS A 204 11.24 2.78 22.66
CA LYS A 204 12.03 3.62 21.76
C LYS A 204 13.46 3.81 22.28
N ASP A 205 13.64 3.91 23.59
CA ASP A 205 14.95 4.13 24.20
C ASP A 205 15.77 2.83 24.17
N GLU A 206 15.14 1.70 24.50
CA GLU A 206 15.72 0.35 24.34
C GLU A 206 16.15 0.10 22.88
N PHE A 207 15.32 0.50 21.91
CA PHE A 207 15.68 0.39 20.50
C PHE A 207 16.89 1.25 20.12
N LYS A 208 16.94 2.49 20.62
CA LYS A 208 18.04 3.43 20.32
C LYS A 208 19.36 2.91 20.88
N GLU A 209 19.34 2.32 22.07
CA GLU A 209 20.51 1.67 22.68
C GLU A 209 20.98 0.46 21.85
N LYS A 210 20.06 -0.41 21.44
CA LYS A 210 20.39 -1.63 20.68
C LYS A 210 20.80 -1.36 19.22
N TYR A 211 20.27 -0.29 18.62
CA TYR A 211 20.42 0.00 17.19
C TYR A 211 20.85 1.46 16.95
N GLU A 212 22.04 1.83 17.41
CA GLU A 212 22.58 3.20 17.44
C GLU A 212 22.43 4.02 16.13
N ASN A 213 22.55 3.35 14.97
CA ASN A 213 22.47 3.98 13.65
C ASN A 213 21.03 4.05 13.07
N TYR A 214 20.05 3.67 13.87
CA TYR A 214 18.66 3.49 13.47
C TYR A 214 17.75 4.24 14.42
N GLN A 215 16.67 4.79 13.87
CA GLN A 215 15.60 5.37 14.67
C GLN A 215 14.29 4.86 14.14
N TYR A 216 13.36 4.45 15.01
CA TYR A 216 12.00 4.21 14.57
C TYR A 216 11.04 5.31 15.05
N TRP A 217 9.98 5.49 14.29
CA TRP A 217 8.86 6.35 14.63
C TRP A 217 7.55 5.58 14.54
N ASN A 218 6.83 5.47 15.66
CA ASN A 218 5.53 4.81 15.73
C ASN A 218 4.41 5.75 15.29
N HIS A 219 3.73 5.44 14.18
CA HIS A 219 2.66 6.26 13.62
C HIS A 219 1.30 5.87 14.23
N LEU A 220 1.08 6.28 15.48
CA LEU A 220 -0.18 6.10 16.19
C LEU A 220 -1.33 6.95 15.59
N PRO A 221 -2.61 6.55 15.77
CA PRO A 221 -3.06 5.28 16.38
C PRO A 221 -2.87 4.07 15.45
N ARG A 222 -2.98 2.85 15.99
CA ARG A 222 -3.02 1.61 15.20
C ARG A 222 -4.29 1.58 14.33
N ARG A 223 -4.22 0.92 13.17
CA ARG A 223 -5.24 1.02 12.11
C ARG A 223 -6.13 -0.21 12.08
N SER A 224 -7.45 -0.02 12.12
CA SER A 224 -8.41 -1.07 11.77
C SER A 224 -8.45 -1.33 10.26
N ASN A 225 -8.07 -0.34 9.46
CA ASN A 225 -7.96 -0.40 8.00
C ASN A 225 -6.77 0.47 7.56
N ALA A 226 -5.87 -0.08 6.76
CA ALA A 226 -4.63 0.56 6.33
C ALA A 226 -4.67 1.11 4.90
N TYR A 227 -5.81 1.04 4.20
CA TYR A 227 -5.91 1.42 2.78
C TYR A 227 -5.33 2.81 2.47
N TYR A 228 -5.71 3.84 3.23
CA TYR A 228 -5.24 5.21 2.99
C TYR A 228 -3.76 5.41 3.28
N THR A 229 -3.25 4.74 4.32
CA THR A 229 -1.84 4.77 4.66
C THR A 229 -1.03 4.06 3.59
N LEU A 230 -1.48 2.88 3.15
CA LEU A 230 -0.86 2.15 2.05
C LEU A 230 -0.90 2.94 0.74
N PHE A 231 -2.02 3.58 0.42
CA PHE A 231 -2.14 4.44 -0.75
C PHE A 231 -1.05 5.51 -0.71
N TYR A 232 -0.99 6.28 0.37
CA TYR A 232 0.01 7.33 0.58
C TYR A 232 1.46 6.81 0.53
N VAL A 233 1.74 5.67 1.17
CA VAL A 233 3.06 5.02 1.13
C VAL A 233 3.43 4.63 -0.31
N PHE A 234 2.50 4.08 -1.08
CA PHE A 234 2.76 3.73 -2.49
C PHE A 234 3.04 4.94 -3.37
N THR A 235 2.59 6.14 -3.01
CA THR A 235 2.90 7.34 -3.79
C THR A 235 4.31 7.86 -3.54
N LYS A 236 4.97 7.39 -2.48
CA LYS A 236 6.32 7.80 -2.08
C LYS A 236 7.34 6.66 -2.18
N ILE A 237 6.91 5.49 -2.65
CA ILE A 237 7.75 4.31 -2.75
C ILE A 237 8.92 4.52 -3.70
N ALA A 238 10.09 4.04 -3.30
CA ALA A 238 11.26 3.98 -4.17
C ALA A 238 11.11 2.85 -5.20
N LEU A 239 11.43 3.15 -6.46
CA LEU A 239 11.47 2.18 -7.54
C LEU A 239 12.90 2.14 -8.09
N TRP A 240 13.42 0.95 -8.36
CA TRP A 240 14.76 0.80 -8.95
C TRP A 240 14.65 0.60 -10.45
N LYS A 241 15.23 1.50 -11.23
CA LYS A 241 15.37 1.38 -12.68
C LYS A 241 16.50 0.40 -13.01
N GLY A 242 16.15 -0.89 -13.08
CA GLY A 242 17.04 -1.92 -13.58
C GLY A 242 17.17 -1.87 -15.10
N THR A 243 18.09 -2.68 -15.65
CA THR A 243 18.34 -2.80 -17.09
C THR A 243 17.10 -3.26 -17.87
N GLU A 244 16.41 -4.30 -17.38
CA GLU A 244 15.26 -4.90 -18.08
C GLU A 244 13.90 -4.45 -17.52
N LYS A 245 13.84 -4.15 -16.22
CA LYS A 245 12.58 -3.86 -15.53
C LYS A 245 12.76 -2.98 -14.32
N ILE A 246 11.77 -2.11 -14.08
CA ILE A 246 11.63 -1.41 -12.82
C ILE A 246 11.24 -2.42 -11.72
N ARG A 247 11.99 -2.40 -10.62
CA ARG A 247 11.75 -3.24 -9.44
C ARG A 247 11.13 -2.40 -8.32
N ASN A 248 10.04 -2.91 -7.73
CA ASN A 248 9.40 -2.26 -6.58
C ASN A 248 10.17 -2.60 -5.30
N SER A 249 10.19 -1.65 -4.36
CA SER A 249 10.92 -1.81 -3.10
C SER A 249 10.03 -2.18 -1.89
N TYR A 250 8.88 -2.81 -2.12
CA TYR A 250 8.04 -3.35 -1.04
C TYR A 250 8.10 -4.87 -0.95
N ASN A 251 8.10 -5.39 0.28
CA ASN A 251 8.27 -6.82 0.55
C ASN A 251 7.40 -7.26 1.71
N TYR A 252 6.73 -8.40 1.57
CA TYR A 252 6.11 -9.07 2.70
C TYR A 252 7.16 -9.82 3.51
N PHE A 253 6.96 -9.92 4.82
CA PHE A 253 7.87 -10.63 5.73
C PHE A 253 7.11 -11.28 6.89
N GLY A 254 7.81 -12.10 7.67
CA GLY A 254 7.26 -12.82 8.82
C GLY A 254 6.08 -13.70 8.41
N PHE A 255 5.06 -13.76 9.26
CA PHE A 255 3.85 -14.55 8.98
C PHE A 255 3.05 -14.06 7.76
N LEU A 256 3.24 -12.81 7.31
CA LEU A 256 2.62 -12.31 6.08
C LEU A 256 3.42 -12.60 4.81
N HIS A 257 4.59 -13.23 4.90
CA HIS A 257 5.34 -13.67 3.73
C HIS A 257 4.52 -14.67 2.88
N PRO A 258 4.57 -14.66 1.54
CA PRO A 258 3.81 -15.58 0.69
C PRO A 258 4.01 -17.07 0.98
N SER A 259 5.18 -17.46 1.47
CA SER A 259 5.44 -18.85 1.90
C SER A 259 4.71 -19.23 3.20
N ARG A 260 4.39 -18.26 4.07
CA ARG A 260 3.70 -18.48 5.35
C ARG A 260 2.22 -18.13 5.31
N PHE A 261 1.81 -17.15 4.52
CA PHE A 261 0.41 -16.79 4.32
C PHE A 261 0.00 -17.02 2.88
N LYS A 262 -0.37 -18.28 2.60
CA LYS A 262 -0.61 -18.81 1.26
C LYS A 262 -2.05 -18.55 0.82
N ILE A 263 -2.24 -18.33 -0.48
CA ILE A 263 -3.58 -18.37 -1.09
C ILE A 263 -3.95 -19.83 -1.23
N MET A 264 -5.06 -20.27 -0.62
CA MET A 264 -5.61 -21.60 -0.79
C MET A 264 -6.47 -21.69 -2.05
N GLU A 265 -7.29 -20.66 -2.25
CA GLU A 265 -8.34 -20.69 -3.26
C GLU A 265 -8.41 -19.32 -3.94
N LYS A 266 -8.65 -19.35 -5.24
CA LYS A 266 -8.94 -18.17 -6.04
C LYS A 266 -10.28 -18.40 -6.72
N SER A 267 -11.25 -17.56 -6.41
CA SER A 267 -12.51 -17.51 -7.13
C SER A 267 -12.65 -16.17 -7.85
N LYS A 268 -13.49 -16.15 -8.88
CA LYS A 268 -13.79 -14.95 -9.65
C LYS A 268 -15.28 -14.73 -9.63
N THR A 269 -15.68 -13.51 -9.31
CA THR A 269 -17.06 -13.09 -9.42
C THR A 269 -17.13 -12.04 -10.51
N LYS A 270 -18.12 -12.17 -11.40
CA LYS A 270 -18.43 -11.15 -12.39
C LYS A 270 -19.41 -10.18 -11.74
N LEU A 271 -19.07 -8.90 -11.75
CA LEU A 271 -19.96 -7.83 -11.33
C LEU A 271 -20.35 -7.05 -12.56
N MET A 272 -21.65 -6.98 -12.81
CA MET A 272 -22.20 -6.13 -13.86
C MET A 272 -21.99 -4.67 -13.47
N ASP A 273 -21.62 -3.81 -14.43
CA ASP A 273 -21.58 -2.37 -14.18
C ASP A 273 -22.95 -1.77 -14.45
N ASN A 274 -23.70 -1.54 -13.38
CA ASN A 274 -25.03 -0.98 -13.46
C ASN A 274 -25.00 0.55 -13.44
N CYS A 275 -26.02 1.16 -14.05
CA CYS A 275 -26.29 2.58 -13.94
C CYS A 275 -26.60 2.94 -12.47
N PRO A 276 -25.98 4.00 -11.90
CA PRO A 276 -26.27 4.39 -10.52
C PRO A 276 -27.69 4.91 -10.31
N GLU A 277 -28.36 5.43 -11.35
CA GLU A 277 -29.70 6.02 -11.25
C GLU A 277 -30.81 4.96 -11.38
N CYS A 278 -30.70 4.04 -12.33
CA CYS A 278 -31.76 3.07 -12.66
C CYS A 278 -31.37 1.60 -12.49
N ASP A 279 -30.16 1.32 -12.00
CA ASP A 279 -29.61 -0.02 -11.72
C ASP A 279 -29.59 -1.00 -12.92
N THR A 280 -29.89 -0.54 -14.13
CA THR A 280 -29.79 -1.37 -15.33
C THR A 280 -28.34 -1.51 -15.81
N PRO A 281 -27.93 -2.68 -16.33
CA PRO A 281 -26.59 -2.91 -16.85
C PRO A 281 -26.20 -1.91 -17.95
N ARG A 282 -24.99 -1.35 -17.86
CA ARG A 282 -24.40 -0.61 -18.96
C ARG A 282 -23.83 -1.55 -20.01
N TYR A 283 -24.01 -1.20 -21.29
CA TYR A 283 -23.39 -1.86 -22.43
C TYR A 283 -22.25 -1.00 -23.02
N ILE A 284 -21.38 -1.64 -23.79
CA ILE A 284 -20.30 -0.98 -24.53
C ILE A 284 -20.93 -0.33 -25.78
N ASP A 285 -21.04 1.00 -25.79
CA ASP A 285 -21.51 1.77 -26.95
C ASP A 285 -20.38 1.94 -27.98
N LYS A 286 -19.14 2.17 -27.52
CA LYS A 286 -17.96 2.33 -28.39
C LYS A 286 -16.74 1.56 -27.91
N ILE A 287 -15.96 1.07 -28.87
CA ILE A 287 -14.59 0.55 -28.68
C ILE A 287 -13.65 1.42 -29.51
N GLU A 288 -12.67 2.08 -28.86
CA GLU A 288 -11.68 2.91 -29.55
C GLU A 288 -12.31 3.90 -30.57
N ASN A 289 -13.39 4.56 -30.17
CA ASN A 289 -14.21 5.50 -30.97
C ASN A 289 -15.06 4.88 -32.09
N LYS A 290 -15.07 3.55 -32.27
CA LYS A 290 -15.98 2.87 -33.19
C LYS A 290 -17.25 2.44 -32.45
N LYS A 291 -18.40 2.83 -32.98
CA LYS A 291 -19.71 2.42 -32.43
C LYS A 291 -19.91 0.93 -32.62
N MET A 292 -20.46 0.26 -31.62
CA MET A 292 -20.83 -1.14 -31.72
C MET A 292 -22.20 -1.31 -32.38
N ASP A 293 -22.27 -2.33 -33.22
CA ASP A 293 -23.42 -2.79 -33.99
C ASP A 293 -24.33 -3.73 -33.18
N HIS A 294 -23.86 -4.22 -32.04
CA HIS A 294 -24.64 -5.02 -31.08
C HIS A 294 -24.27 -4.66 -29.64
N LYS A 295 -25.21 -4.88 -28.71
CA LYS A 295 -25.01 -4.57 -27.29
C LYS A 295 -24.19 -5.66 -26.60
N VAL A 296 -23.06 -5.25 -26.01
CA VAL A 296 -22.25 -6.11 -25.13
C VAL A 296 -22.22 -5.50 -23.74
N TYR A 297 -22.79 -6.18 -22.75
CA TYR A 297 -22.84 -5.68 -21.38
C TYR A 297 -21.47 -5.73 -20.69
N TRP A 298 -21.14 -4.66 -19.97
CA TRP A 298 -19.83 -4.52 -19.33
C TRP A 298 -19.79 -5.22 -17.98
N GLU A 299 -18.86 -6.18 -17.86
CA GLU A 299 -18.61 -6.91 -16.63
C GLU A 299 -17.21 -6.60 -16.05
N THR A 300 -17.17 -6.28 -14.76
CA THR A 300 -15.93 -6.23 -13.98
C THR A 300 -15.67 -7.58 -13.32
N LYS A 301 -14.53 -8.20 -13.62
CA LYS A 301 -14.09 -9.45 -12.96
C LYS A 301 -13.38 -9.13 -11.64
N VAL A 302 -14.01 -9.49 -10.52
CA VAL A 302 -13.40 -9.39 -9.18
C VAL A 302 -12.74 -10.70 -8.80
N GLN A 303 -11.46 -10.64 -8.44
CA GLN A 303 -10.74 -11.81 -7.93
C GLN A 303 -10.83 -11.87 -6.42
N HIS A 304 -11.39 -12.94 -5.89
CA HIS A 304 -11.40 -13.26 -4.47
C HIS A 304 -10.25 -14.21 -4.15
N ARG A 305 -9.70 -14.10 -2.93
CA ARG A 305 -8.59 -14.91 -2.47
C ARG A 305 -8.88 -15.38 -1.05
N LYS A 306 -8.91 -16.69 -0.85
CA LYS A 306 -8.95 -17.30 0.46
C LYS A 306 -7.54 -17.64 0.89
N TYR A 307 -7.18 -17.30 2.12
CA TYR A 307 -5.81 -17.50 2.62
C TYR A 307 -5.75 -18.55 3.74
N LYS A 308 -4.56 -19.10 3.96
CA LYS A 308 -4.20 -19.85 5.17
C LYS A 308 -2.87 -19.39 5.74
N ILE A 309 -2.76 -19.49 7.06
CA ILE A 309 -1.51 -19.34 7.80
C ILE A 309 -0.87 -20.72 7.91
N VAL A 310 0.33 -20.88 7.36
CA VAL A 310 1.16 -22.08 7.52
C VAL A 310 1.78 -22.04 8.91
N SER A 311 1.78 -23.17 9.60
CA SER A 311 2.30 -23.32 10.97
C SER A 311 1.61 -22.39 11.97
N ILE A 312 0.27 -22.46 12.02
CA ILE A 312 -0.56 -21.60 12.87
C ILE A 312 -0.28 -21.77 14.36
N ASP A 313 0.17 -22.94 14.79
CA ASP A 313 0.53 -23.21 16.19
C ASP A 313 1.80 -22.44 16.60
N ILE A 314 2.77 -22.30 15.67
CA ILE A 314 3.96 -21.46 15.89
C ILE A 314 3.53 -20.00 16.09
N LEU A 315 2.60 -19.49 15.28
CA LEU A 315 2.06 -18.15 15.46
C LEU A 315 1.37 -18.01 16.82
N ARG A 316 0.58 -19.01 17.23
CA ARG A 316 -0.13 -18.99 18.51
C ARG A 316 0.84 -18.93 19.69
N ASN A 317 1.89 -19.76 19.68
CA ASN A 317 2.89 -19.79 20.75
C ASN A 317 3.69 -18.48 20.78
N LEU A 318 4.13 -17.97 19.62
CA LEU A 318 4.83 -16.70 19.54
C LEU A 318 3.99 -15.52 20.08
N ILE A 319 2.70 -15.47 19.75
CA ILE A 319 1.80 -14.45 20.31
C ILE A 319 1.66 -14.61 21.82
N LYS A 320 1.48 -15.83 22.34
CA LYS A 320 1.43 -16.03 23.80
C LYS A 320 2.70 -15.54 24.50
N GLU A 321 3.87 -15.85 23.95
CA GLU A 321 5.16 -15.40 24.50
C GLU A 321 5.32 -13.88 24.44
N LEU A 322 5.07 -13.27 23.28
CA LEU A 322 5.21 -11.82 23.09
C LEU A 322 4.22 -11.01 23.96
N TYR A 323 3.07 -11.60 24.29
CA TYR A 323 1.99 -10.96 25.05
C TYR A 323 2.06 -11.30 26.55
N LYS A 324 2.93 -12.24 26.96
CA LYS A 324 3.11 -12.67 28.36
C LYS A 324 3.49 -11.47 29.24
N GLY A 325 2.74 -11.26 30.32
CA GLY A 325 2.94 -10.13 31.24
C GLY A 325 2.42 -8.76 30.74
N ARG A 326 1.75 -8.72 29.57
CA ARG A 326 1.24 -7.47 28.96
C ARG A 326 -0.28 -7.47 28.72
N GLU A 327 -0.97 -8.43 29.32
CA GLU A 327 -2.40 -8.75 29.14
C GLU A 327 -3.33 -7.54 29.42
N LYS A 328 -2.97 -6.66 30.37
CA LYS A 328 -3.79 -5.50 30.76
C LYS A 328 -3.69 -4.28 29.82
N LYS A 329 -2.71 -4.20 28.90
CA LYS A 329 -2.53 -3.03 28.00
C LYS A 329 -3.38 -3.09 26.72
N ILE A 330 -3.93 -4.26 26.37
CA ILE A 330 -4.67 -4.46 25.11
C ILE A 330 -6.14 -4.03 25.23
N LEU A 331 -6.68 -3.99 26.44
CA LEU A 331 -8.09 -3.68 26.71
C LEU A 331 -8.42 -2.17 26.76
N ARG A 332 -7.45 -1.28 26.49
CA ARG A 332 -7.64 0.19 26.58
C ARG A 332 -7.40 0.96 25.27
N GLY A 333 -7.41 0.32 24.08
CA GLY A 333 -7.01 0.94 22.80
C GLY A 333 -7.97 0.83 21.60
#